data_AF-A0A495KLD3-F1
#
_entry.id   AF-A0A495KLD3-F1
#
_cell.length_a   1.000
_cell.length_b   1.000
_cell.length_c   1.000
_cell.angle_alpha   90.00
_cell.angle_beta   90.00
_cell.angle_gamma   90.00
#
_symmetry.space_group_name_H-M   'P 1'
#
loop_
_entity.id
_entity.type
_entity.pdbx_description
1 polymer ?
#
loop_
_entity_poly.entity_id
_entity_poly.type
_entity_poly.pdbx_seq_one_letter_code
_entity_poly.pdbx_strand_id
1 'polypeptide(L)'
;MNLERKELFRAIEKCLLNAQELYDEAVILEEHKRYARAYTLFQICIEEVGKTSLIHKFLFDNNVETSTINKFLKDFRDHKVKIKSSISYDKIFSVLIEKIEIDEKDLKASLDKEILNQYENVSRNNDYKNFSLYTSFYKDDFRIPSELFFSEHVDSIKFVSTMRLNMAKNFYEVNKAKIDEF
;
A
#
# COMPACT_ATOMS: atom_id res chain seq x y z
N MET A 1 1.50 27.68 -4.34
CA MET A 1 1.58 26.46 -5.17
C MET A 1 0.16 25.96 -5.33
N ASN A 2 -0.30 25.77 -6.56
CA ASN A 2 -1.65 25.27 -6.82
C ASN A 2 -1.53 23.86 -7.42
N LEU A 3 -2.22 22.87 -6.87
CA LEU A 3 -2.26 21.51 -7.41
C LEU A 3 -3.55 21.34 -8.18
N GLU A 4 -3.47 21.32 -9.51
CA GLU A 4 -4.63 21.12 -10.36
C GLU A 4 -5.15 19.68 -10.26
N ARG A 5 -6.47 19.52 -10.32
CA ARG A 5 -7.13 18.20 -10.28
C ARG A 5 -6.58 17.24 -11.34
N LYS A 6 -6.31 17.73 -12.54
CA LYS A 6 -5.71 16.95 -13.64
C LYS A 6 -4.32 16.41 -13.29
N GLU A 7 -3.49 17.21 -12.63
CA GLU A 7 -2.16 16.78 -12.17
C GLU A 7 -2.25 15.71 -11.08
N LEU A 8 -3.23 15.80 -10.19
CA LEU A 8 -3.48 14.77 -9.17
C LEU A 8 -3.89 13.43 -9.78
N PHE A 9 -4.71 13.43 -10.82
CA PHE A 9 -5.06 12.18 -11.52
C PHE A 9 -3.87 11.58 -12.28
N ARG A 10 -3.06 12.41 -12.94
CA ARG A 10 -1.78 11.95 -13.52
C ARG A 10 -0.84 11.40 -12.45
N ALA A 11 -0.84 11.98 -11.25
CA ALA A 11 -0.05 11.46 -10.13
C ALA A 11 -0.54 10.07 -9.68
N ILE A 12 -1.86 9.82 -9.68
CA ILE A 12 -2.42 8.48 -9.41
C ILE A 12 -1.93 7.48 -10.47
N GLU A 13 -2.05 7.81 -11.77
CA GLU A 13 -1.57 6.94 -12.86
C GLU A 13 -0.10 6.57 -12.68
N LYS A 14 0.76 7.55 -12.38
CA LYS A 14 2.19 7.32 -12.13
C LYS A 14 2.45 6.45 -10.90
N CYS A 15 1.70 6.65 -9.81
CA CYS A 15 1.83 5.81 -8.62
C CYS A 15 1.41 4.37 -8.90
N LEU A 16 0.33 4.15 -9.65
CA LEU A 16 -0.14 2.82 -10.03
C LEU A 16 0.81 2.10 -10.99
N LEU A 17 1.40 2.83 -11.95
CA LEU A 17 2.41 2.29 -12.85
C LEU A 17 3.66 1.85 -12.06
N ASN A 18 4.19 2.75 -11.22
CA ASN A 18 5.35 2.43 -10.39
C ASN A 18 5.07 1.27 -9.42
N ALA A 19 3.87 1.22 -8.82
CA ALA A 19 3.46 0.10 -7.98
C ALA A 19 3.43 -1.23 -8.75
N GLN A 20 2.97 -1.23 -10.01
CA GLN A 20 2.98 -2.42 -10.86
C GLN A 20 4.41 -2.85 -11.21
N GLU A 21 5.28 -1.93 -11.63
CA GLU A 21 6.69 -2.25 -11.93
C GLU A 21 7.39 -2.87 -10.72
N LEU A 22 7.21 -2.29 -9.54
CA LEU A 22 7.73 -2.84 -8.28
C LEU A 22 7.18 -4.22 -7.96
N TYR A 23 5.89 -4.46 -8.21
CA TYR A 23 5.25 -5.75 -8.01
C TYR A 23 5.85 -6.81 -8.95
N ASP A 24 5.99 -6.49 -10.24
CA ASP A 24 6.52 -7.40 -11.25
C ASP A 24 7.97 -7.78 -10.93
N GLU A 25 8.80 -6.80 -10.55
CA GLU A 25 10.17 -7.05 -10.10
C GLU A 25 10.22 -7.90 -8.81
N ALA A 26 9.28 -7.68 -7.88
CA ALA A 26 9.19 -8.47 -6.65
C ALA A 26 8.91 -9.95 -6.94
N VAL A 27 8.01 -10.24 -7.89
CA VAL A 27 7.70 -11.60 -8.35
C VAL A 27 8.93 -12.27 -8.96
N ILE A 28 9.67 -11.56 -9.82
CA ILE A 28 10.91 -12.08 -10.41
C ILE A 28 11.93 -12.44 -9.31
N LEU A 29 12.08 -11.58 -8.29
CA LEU A 29 13.00 -11.82 -7.18
C LEU A 29 12.58 -13.04 -6.34
N GLU A 30 11.28 -13.19 -6.07
CA GLU A 30 10.71 -14.32 -5.35
C GLU A 30 10.97 -15.65 -6.08
N GLU A 31 10.74 -15.70 -7.40
CA GLU A 31 11.01 -16.88 -8.25
C GLU A 31 12.48 -17.32 -8.15
N HIS A 32 13.38 -16.36 -7.98
CA HIS A 32 14.82 -16.58 -7.79
C HIS A 32 15.23 -16.71 -6.32
N LYS A 33 14.27 -16.92 -5.40
CA LYS A 33 14.47 -17.11 -3.96
C LYS A 33 15.18 -15.95 -3.28
N ARG A 34 15.07 -14.73 -3.83
CA ARG A 34 15.60 -13.50 -3.24
C ARG A 34 14.57 -12.87 -2.30
N TYR A 35 14.15 -13.64 -1.29
CA TYR A 35 12.99 -13.33 -0.45
C TYR A 35 13.06 -11.97 0.25
N ALA A 36 14.20 -11.60 0.83
CA ALA A 36 14.36 -10.29 1.45
C ALA A 36 14.12 -9.13 0.46
N ARG A 37 14.65 -9.25 -0.77
CA ARG A 37 14.49 -8.21 -1.78
C ARG A 37 13.07 -8.21 -2.35
N ALA A 38 12.49 -9.37 -2.60
CA ALA A 38 11.09 -9.51 -2.99
C ALA A 38 10.15 -8.86 -1.95
N TYR A 39 10.34 -9.17 -0.66
CA TYR A 39 9.59 -8.56 0.43
C TYR A 39 9.67 -7.03 0.39
N THR A 40 10.88 -6.50 0.21
CA THR A 40 11.08 -5.04 0.14
C THR A 40 10.27 -4.42 -1.01
N LEU A 41 10.31 -5.01 -2.20
CA LEU A 41 9.63 -4.47 -3.36
C LEU A 41 8.10 -4.57 -3.22
N PHE A 42 7.57 -5.67 -2.69
CA PHE A 42 6.14 -5.75 -2.34
C PHE A 42 5.74 -4.68 -1.31
N GLN A 43 6.59 -4.41 -0.31
CA GLN A 43 6.34 -3.36 0.68
C GLN A 43 6.35 -1.96 0.05
N ILE A 44 7.27 -1.68 -0.88
CA ILE A 44 7.30 -0.39 -1.59
C ILE A 44 6.11 -0.28 -2.55
N CYS A 45 5.69 -1.36 -3.21
CA CYS A 45 4.44 -1.41 -3.98
C CYS A 45 3.24 -0.98 -3.10
N ILE A 46 3.13 -1.50 -1.88
CA ILE A 46 2.09 -1.09 -0.91
C ILE A 46 2.20 0.41 -0.57
N GLU A 47 3.41 0.95 -0.42
CA GLU A 47 3.61 2.39 -0.17
C GLU A 47 3.16 3.25 -1.36
N GLU A 48 3.42 2.83 -2.60
CA GLU A 48 2.97 3.53 -3.80
C GLU A 48 1.45 3.47 -3.96
N VAL A 49 0.83 2.32 -3.66
CA VAL A 49 -0.63 2.21 -3.54
C VAL A 49 -1.15 3.11 -2.40
N GLY A 50 -0.41 3.25 -1.31
CA GLY A 50 -0.75 4.19 -0.24
C GLY A 50 -0.85 5.64 -0.70
N LYS A 51 -0.01 6.06 -1.65
CA LYS A 51 -0.05 7.41 -2.24
C LYS A 51 -1.32 7.66 -3.04
N THR A 52 -1.85 6.67 -3.75
CA THR A 52 -3.11 6.85 -4.51
C THR A 52 -4.27 7.14 -3.57
N SER A 53 -4.34 6.44 -2.43
CA SER A 53 -5.33 6.71 -1.38
C SER A 53 -5.20 8.13 -0.80
N LEU A 54 -3.97 8.60 -0.55
CA LEU A 54 -3.73 9.98 -0.12
C LEU A 54 -4.21 11.01 -1.15
N ILE A 55 -3.93 10.77 -2.44
CA ILE A 55 -4.39 11.65 -3.51
C ILE A 55 -5.91 11.65 -3.61
N HIS A 56 -6.56 10.49 -3.56
CA HIS A 56 -8.03 10.41 -3.56
C HIS A 56 -8.64 11.17 -2.37
N LYS A 57 -8.08 10.99 -1.17
CA LYS A 57 -8.53 11.74 0.01
C LYS A 57 -8.39 13.25 -0.20
N PHE A 58 -7.26 13.71 -0.75
CA PHE A 58 -7.04 15.12 -1.06
C PHE A 58 -7.99 15.64 -2.15
N LEU A 59 -8.32 14.83 -3.15
CA LEU A 59 -9.28 15.17 -4.22
C LEU A 59 -10.74 15.29 -3.72
N PHE A 60 -11.11 14.53 -2.68
CA PHE A 60 -12.43 14.59 -2.05
C PHE A 60 -12.52 15.66 -0.95
N ASP A 61 -11.38 16.13 -0.45
CA ASP A 61 -11.32 17.25 0.47
C ASP A 61 -11.44 18.55 -0.33
N ASN A 62 -12.56 19.25 -0.20
CA ASN A 62 -12.83 20.48 -0.97
C ASN A 62 -11.99 21.69 -0.49
N ASN A 63 -11.07 21.50 0.47
CA ASN A 63 -10.25 22.58 1.01
C ASN A 63 -8.86 22.63 0.34
N VAL A 64 -8.66 23.64 -0.52
CA VAL A 64 -7.42 23.86 -1.30
C VAL A 64 -6.49 24.91 -0.67
N GLU A 65 -6.59 25.15 0.65
CA GLU A 65 -5.66 26.04 1.34
C GLU A 65 -4.20 25.57 1.24
N THR A 66 -3.26 26.53 1.21
CA THR A 66 -1.80 26.25 1.15
C THR A 66 -1.33 25.33 2.28
N SER A 67 -1.90 25.48 3.48
CA SER A 67 -1.64 24.64 4.65
C SER A 67 -1.99 23.17 4.37
N THR A 68 -3.13 22.91 3.71
CA THR A 68 -3.59 21.58 3.30
C THR A 68 -2.68 20.97 2.25
N ILE A 69 -2.24 21.75 1.24
CA ILE A 69 -1.30 21.29 0.22
C ILE A 69 0.05 20.88 0.85
N ASN A 70 0.59 21.69 1.75
CA ASN A 70 1.85 21.39 2.42
C ASN A 70 1.77 20.12 3.27
N LYS A 71 0.65 19.95 3.99
CA LYS A 71 0.38 18.72 4.74
C LYS A 71 0.28 17.51 3.83
N PHE A 72 -0.48 17.61 2.73
CA PHE A 72 -0.61 16.55 1.73
C PHE A 72 0.76 16.12 1.21
N LEU A 73 1.61 17.05 0.79
CA LEU A 73 2.95 16.72 0.28
C LEU A 73 3.88 16.13 1.34
N LYS A 74 3.73 16.54 2.61
CA LYS A 74 4.45 15.92 3.72
C LYS A 74 4.02 14.46 3.88
N ASP A 75 2.70 14.22 3.95
CA ASP A 75 2.11 12.89 4.10
C ASP A 75 2.44 11.99 2.91
N PHE A 76 2.50 12.54 1.68
CA PHE A 76 2.89 11.84 0.46
C PHE A 76 4.32 11.28 0.50
N ARG A 77 5.22 11.88 1.29
CA ARG A 77 6.61 11.44 1.46
C ARG A 77 6.81 10.53 2.66
N ASP A 78 5.91 10.56 3.63
CA ASP A 78 6.06 9.80 4.87
C ASP A 78 5.71 8.31 4.67
N HIS A 79 6.69 7.44 4.91
CA HIS A 79 6.52 5.99 4.74
C HIS A 79 5.41 5.40 5.62
N LYS A 80 5.32 5.82 6.88
CA LYS A 80 4.31 5.28 7.80
C LYS A 80 2.92 5.73 7.39
N VAL A 81 2.78 6.97 6.94
CA VAL A 81 1.52 7.50 6.44
C VAL A 81 1.09 6.76 5.16
N LYS A 82 1.99 6.51 4.21
CA LYS A 82 1.68 5.73 3.01
C LYS A 82 1.19 4.31 3.33
N ILE A 83 1.90 3.59 4.21
CA ILE A 83 1.48 2.25 4.66
C ILE A 83 0.08 2.33 5.29
N LYS A 84 -0.12 3.27 6.20
CA LYS A 84 -1.41 3.47 6.88
C LYS A 84 -2.55 3.80 5.91
N SER A 85 -2.29 4.60 4.88
CA SER A 85 -3.26 4.98 3.87
C SER A 85 -3.62 3.81 2.97
N SER A 86 -2.68 2.90 2.66
CA SER A 86 -2.96 1.72 1.85
C SER A 86 -4.01 0.79 2.47
N ILE A 87 -4.14 0.78 3.82
CA ILE A 87 -5.15 0.01 4.57
C ILE A 87 -6.60 0.43 4.21
N SER A 88 -6.78 1.62 3.63
CA SER A 88 -8.10 2.03 3.13
C SER A 88 -8.66 1.08 2.06
N TYR A 89 -7.81 0.43 1.26
CA TYR A 89 -8.26 -0.53 0.25
C TYR A 89 -8.79 -1.83 0.87
N ASP A 90 -8.25 -2.27 2.01
CA ASP A 90 -8.80 -3.39 2.77
C ASP A 90 -10.19 -3.08 3.33
N LYS A 91 -10.42 -1.83 3.76
CA LYS A 91 -11.75 -1.37 4.19
C LYS A 91 -12.75 -1.35 3.05
N ILE A 92 -12.34 -0.88 1.87
CA ILE A 92 -13.19 -0.92 0.67
C ILE A 92 -13.52 -2.38 0.33
N PHE A 93 -12.53 -3.28 0.38
CA PHE A 93 -12.73 -4.70 0.14
C PHE A 93 -13.69 -5.34 1.15
N SER A 94 -13.55 -5.04 2.45
CA SER A 94 -14.47 -5.49 3.50
C SER A 94 -15.93 -5.08 3.20
N VAL A 95 -16.16 -3.82 2.81
CA VAL A 95 -17.50 -3.33 2.43
C VAL A 95 -18.03 -3.99 1.15
N LEU A 96 -17.17 -4.34 0.20
CA LEU A 96 -17.61 -5.05 -1.02
C LEU A 96 -18.03 -6.49 -0.72
N ILE A 97 -17.31 -7.20 0.16
CA ILE A 97 -17.69 -8.55 0.59
C ILE A 97 -19.08 -8.56 1.23
N GLU A 98 -19.41 -7.57 2.06
CA GLU A 98 -20.75 -7.44 2.67
C GLU A 98 -21.88 -7.42 1.64
N LYS A 99 -21.63 -6.88 0.45
CA LYS A 99 -22.63 -6.76 -0.61
C LYS A 99 -22.83 -8.04 -1.41
N ILE A 100 -21.96 -9.04 -1.24
CA ILE A 100 -21.97 -10.27 -2.05
C ILE A 100 -22.80 -11.39 -1.36
N GLU A 101 -23.53 -11.10 -0.26
CA GLU A 101 -24.33 -12.09 0.50
C GLU A 101 -23.54 -13.37 0.84
N ILE A 102 -22.23 -13.24 1.06
CA ILE A 102 -21.44 -14.34 1.62
C ILE A 102 -21.84 -14.43 3.10
N ASP A 103 -22.49 -15.52 3.49
CA ASP A 103 -22.94 -15.81 4.86
C ASP A 103 -21.76 -16.15 5.77
N GLU A 104 -20.82 -15.21 5.90
CA GLU A 104 -19.62 -15.37 6.71
C GLU A 104 -19.43 -14.15 7.61
N LYS A 105 -20.31 -14.04 8.62
CA LYS A 105 -20.12 -13.12 9.76
C LYS A 105 -18.71 -13.27 10.38
N ASP A 106 -18.16 -14.49 10.32
CA ASP A 106 -16.82 -14.83 10.79
C ASP A 106 -15.70 -14.27 9.89
N LEU A 107 -15.92 -14.22 8.56
CA LEU A 107 -14.96 -13.61 7.63
C LEU A 107 -14.83 -12.11 7.88
N LYS A 108 -15.96 -11.40 8.03
CA LYS A 108 -15.94 -9.97 8.34
C LYS A 108 -15.22 -9.66 9.65
N ALA A 109 -15.56 -10.37 10.74
CA ALA A 109 -14.91 -10.19 12.03
C ALA A 109 -13.40 -10.44 11.94
N SER A 110 -12.98 -11.41 11.12
CA SER A 110 -11.58 -11.72 10.87
C SER A 110 -10.88 -10.60 10.07
N LEU A 111 -11.52 -10.08 9.03
CA LEU A 111 -11.04 -8.94 8.24
C LEU A 111 -10.90 -7.67 9.09
N ASP A 112 -11.90 -7.33 9.90
CA ASP A 112 -11.86 -6.14 10.76
C ASP A 112 -10.74 -6.24 11.80
N LYS A 113 -10.54 -7.42 12.39
CA LYS A 113 -9.43 -7.70 13.29
C LYS A 113 -8.08 -7.58 12.59
N GLU A 114 -7.97 -8.10 11.37
CA GLU A 114 -6.74 -8.00 10.58
C GLU A 114 -6.44 -6.54 10.18
N ILE A 115 -7.45 -5.76 9.79
CA ILE A 115 -7.30 -4.32 9.52
C ILE A 115 -6.76 -3.59 10.75
N LEU A 116 -7.29 -3.88 11.95
CA LEU A 116 -6.81 -3.29 13.20
C LEU A 116 -5.35 -3.69 13.48
N ASN A 117 -5.03 -4.97 13.35
CA ASN A 117 -3.69 -5.50 13.51
C ASN A 117 -2.69 -4.82 12.56
N GLN A 118 -3.08 -4.56 11.32
CA GLN A 118 -2.23 -3.86 10.36
C GLN A 118 -1.97 -2.40 10.75
N TYR A 119 -2.95 -1.69 11.33
CA TYR A 119 -2.75 -0.34 11.85
C TYR A 119 -1.75 -0.31 13.02
N GLU A 120 -1.82 -1.30 13.91
CA GLU A 120 -0.91 -1.42 15.06
C GLU A 120 0.53 -1.77 14.63
N ASN A 121 0.67 -2.52 13.54
CA ASN A 121 1.96 -3.01 13.05
C ASN A 121 2.65 -2.12 12.00
N VAL A 122 2.16 -0.89 11.74
CA VAL A 122 2.79 0.01 10.73
C VAL A 122 4.29 0.24 11.00
N SER A 123 4.68 0.45 12.26
CA SER A 123 6.10 0.63 12.61
C SER A 123 6.90 -0.65 12.35
N ARG A 124 6.34 -1.81 12.71
CA ARG A 124 6.97 -3.11 12.47
C ARG A 124 7.19 -3.37 10.98
N ASN A 125 6.23 -3.04 10.11
CA ASN A 125 6.39 -3.20 8.66
C ASN A 125 7.52 -2.31 8.12
N ASN A 126 7.67 -1.10 8.66
CA ASN A 126 8.79 -0.23 8.32
C ASN A 126 10.13 -0.78 8.81
N ASP A 127 10.18 -1.43 9.97
CA ASP A 127 11.40 -2.07 10.48
C ASP A 127 11.75 -3.30 9.63
N TYR A 128 10.76 -4.12 9.27
CA TYR A 128 10.97 -5.27 8.39
C TYR A 128 11.48 -4.85 7.00
N LYS A 129 10.99 -3.75 6.44
CA LYS A 129 11.56 -3.15 5.23
C LYS A 129 13.05 -2.80 5.37
N ASN A 130 13.47 -2.33 6.55
CA ASN A 130 14.89 -2.03 6.79
C ASN A 130 15.69 -3.33 6.96
N PHE A 131 15.19 -4.30 7.70
CA PHE A 131 15.81 -5.61 7.87
C PHE A 131 15.93 -6.38 6.56
N SER A 132 15.01 -6.16 5.63
CA SER A 132 15.03 -6.77 4.31
C SER A 132 16.01 -6.11 3.35
N LEU A 133 16.60 -4.96 3.73
CA LEU A 133 17.57 -4.19 2.97
C LEU A 133 18.99 -4.27 3.54
N TYR A 134 19.14 -4.08 4.85
CA TYR A 134 20.40 -3.84 5.53
C TYR A 134 20.76 -4.93 6.52
N THR A 135 22.05 -5.19 6.71
CA THR A 135 22.54 -5.96 7.85
C THR A 135 22.09 -5.28 9.13
N SER A 136 21.49 -6.05 10.04
CA SER A 136 20.82 -5.53 11.22
C SER A 136 21.25 -6.32 12.45
N PHE A 137 21.34 -5.64 13.60
CA PHE A 137 21.53 -6.33 14.88
C PHE A 137 20.16 -6.84 15.36
N TYR A 138 19.97 -8.15 15.35
CA TYR A 138 18.69 -8.79 15.65
C TYR A 138 18.91 -10.03 16.53
N LYS A 139 18.22 -10.09 17.68
CA LYS A 139 18.35 -11.15 18.69
C LYS A 139 19.83 -11.41 19.05
N ASP A 140 20.50 -10.34 19.46
CA ASP A 140 21.88 -10.35 19.96
C ASP A 140 22.96 -10.78 18.94
N ASP A 141 22.65 -10.71 17.64
CA ASP A 141 23.57 -11.10 16.58
C ASP A 141 23.43 -10.20 15.33
N PHE A 142 24.51 -10.07 14.55
CA PHE A 142 24.46 -9.35 13.28
C PHE A 142 23.95 -10.29 12.18
N ARG A 143 22.80 -9.95 11.60
CA ARG A 143 22.14 -10.76 10.59
C ARG A 143 22.05 -10.04 9.26
N ILE A 144 22.37 -10.74 8.19
CA ILE A 144 22.10 -10.25 6.84
C ILE A 144 20.63 -10.54 6.47
N PRO A 145 20.04 -9.80 5.52
CA PRO A 145 18.63 -9.96 5.16
C PRO A 145 18.22 -11.39 4.78
N SER A 146 19.09 -12.15 4.10
CA SER A 146 18.80 -13.53 3.70
C SER A 146 18.74 -14.54 4.84
N GLU A 147 19.16 -14.17 6.06
CA GLU A 147 19.01 -14.98 7.27
C GLU A 147 17.72 -14.68 8.02
N LEU A 148 17.02 -13.61 7.66
CA LEU A 148 15.82 -13.13 8.35
C LEU A 148 14.52 -13.35 7.55
N PHE A 149 14.61 -13.42 6.21
CA PHE A 149 13.45 -13.50 5.32
C PHE A 149 13.40 -14.82 4.57
N PHE A 150 12.22 -15.43 4.63
CA PHE A 150 11.89 -16.73 4.02
C PHE A 150 10.60 -16.62 3.20
N SER A 151 10.23 -17.68 2.48
CA SER A 151 9.05 -17.72 1.61
C SER A 151 7.77 -17.23 2.30
N GLU A 152 7.55 -17.63 3.56
CA GLU A 152 6.31 -17.33 4.30
C GLU A 152 6.13 -15.81 4.52
N HIS A 153 7.25 -15.09 4.67
CA HIS A 153 7.24 -13.64 4.80
C HIS A 153 6.83 -12.97 3.49
N VAL A 154 7.26 -13.56 2.36
CA VAL A 154 6.97 -13.06 1.01
C VAL A 154 5.54 -13.37 0.61
N ASP A 155 5.05 -14.59 0.89
CA ASP A 155 3.69 -15.02 0.56
C ASP A 155 2.64 -14.08 1.17
N SER A 156 2.83 -13.74 2.45
CA SER A 156 1.93 -12.84 3.18
C SER A 156 1.89 -11.44 2.55
N ILE A 157 3.06 -10.83 2.30
CA ILE A 157 3.11 -9.48 1.76
C ILE A 157 2.72 -9.42 0.28
N LYS A 158 2.99 -10.49 -0.48
CA LYS A 158 2.54 -10.66 -1.87
C LYS A 158 1.02 -10.69 -1.93
N PHE A 159 0.36 -11.45 -1.06
CA PHE A 159 -1.10 -11.45 -1.01
C PHE A 159 -1.67 -10.05 -0.77
N VAL A 160 -1.16 -9.35 0.25
CA VAL A 160 -1.62 -8.00 0.61
C VAL A 160 -1.36 -6.99 -0.52
N SER A 161 -0.16 -7.00 -1.11
CA SER A 161 0.20 -6.11 -2.22
C SER A 161 -0.63 -6.37 -3.46
N THR A 162 -0.87 -7.64 -3.81
CA THR A 162 -1.72 -8.04 -4.94
C THR A 162 -3.14 -7.50 -4.77
N MET A 163 -3.75 -7.77 -3.62
CA MET A 163 -5.12 -7.37 -3.34
C MET A 163 -5.26 -5.84 -3.40
N ARG A 164 -4.39 -5.12 -2.70
CA ARG A 164 -4.40 -3.64 -2.68
C ARG A 164 -4.13 -3.01 -4.03
N LEU A 165 -3.18 -3.52 -4.79
CA LEU A 165 -2.86 -3.01 -6.13
C LEU A 165 -4.06 -3.15 -7.07
N ASN A 166 -4.69 -4.33 -7.08
CA ASN A 166 -5.88 -4.57 -7.90
C ASN A 166 -7.05 -3.69 -7.48
N MET A 167 -7.29 -3.54 -6.17
CA MET A 167 -8.31 -2.64 -5.64
C MET A 167 -8.05 -1.18 -6.02
N ALA A 168 -6.80 -0.74 -5.94
CA ALA A 168 -6.43 0.63 -6.30
C ALA A 168 -6.61 0.91 -7.79
N LYS A 169 -6.21 -0.02 -8.66
CA LYS A 169 -6.45 0.05 -10.10
C LYS A 169 -7.94 0.11 -10.44
N ASN A 170 -8.73 -0.82 -9.91
CA ASN A 170 -10.18 -0.85 -10.15
C ASN A 170 -10.86 0.42 -9.64
N PHE A 171 -10.48 0.90 -8.45
CA PHE A 171 -11.01 2.15 -7.91
C PHE A 171 -10.66 3.33 -8.81
N TYR A 172 -9.42 3.40 -9.32
CA TYR A 172 -9.03 4.43 -10.26
C TYR A 172 -9.84 4.38 -11.56
N GLU A 173 -9.97 3.21 -12.19
CA GLU A 173 -10.73 3.05 -13.46
C GLU A 173 -12.21 3.46 -13.31
N VAL A 174 -12.88 3.04 -12.23
CA VAL A 174 -14.28 3.42 -11.97
C VAL A 174 -14.45 4.92 -11.79
N ASN A 175 -13.47 5.59 -11.18
CA ASN A 175 -13.52 7.03 -10.99
C ASN A 175 -13.02 7.79 -12.22
N LYS A 176 -12.18 7.19 -13.07
CA LYS A 176 -11.65 7.80 -14.29
C LYS A 176 -12.75 8.22 -15.25
N ALA A 177 -13.73 7.34 -15.45
CA ALA A 177 -14.90 7.62 -16.28
C ALA A 177 -15.74 8.83 -15.82
N LYS A 178 -15.64 9.21 -14.54
CA LYS A 178 -16.35 10.38 -13.97
C LYS A 178 -15.54 11.68 -14.05
N ILE A 179 -14.29 11.62 -14.50
CA ILE A 179 -13.40 12.80 -14.59
C ILE A 179 -13.59 13.51 -15.92
N ASP A 180 -13.86 12.78 -17.00
CA ASP A 180 -14.07 13.34 -18.33
C ASP A 180 -15.39 14.13 -18.46
N GLU A 181 -16.23 14.12 -17.41
CA GLU A 181 -17.50 14.85 -17.32
C GLU A 181 -17.39 16.22 -16.60
N PHE A 182 -16.20 16.61 -16.12
CA PHE A 182 -15.94 17.91 -15.44
C PHE A 182 -14.78 18.68 -16.08
#